data_AF-X1Q842-F1
#
_entry.id   AF-X1Q842-F1
#
_cell.length_a   1.000
_cell.length_b   1.000
_cell.length_c   1.000
_cell.angle_alpha   90.00
_cell.angle_beta   90.00
_cell.angle_gamma   90.00
#
_symmetry.space_group_name_H-M   'P 1'
#
loop_
_entity.id
_entity.type
_entity.pdbx_description
1 polymer ?
#
loop_
_entity_poly.entity_id
_entity_poly.type
_entity_poly.pdbx_seq_one_letter_code
_entity_poly.pdbx_strand_id
1 'polypeptide(L)'
;MFGLFETGFQFFYWGNLLMLLIGGALIYLGIAKKMEPLLLVPIGFGILLVNLPLGGLMDYELQIKNTSGVPGKVISIEVDEASRL
;
A
#
# COMPACT_ATOMS: atom_id res chain seq x y z
N MET A 1 19.61 20.31 10.07
CA MET A 1 19.05 20.87 8.82
C MET A 1 18.97 19.80 7.72
N PHE A 2 18.50 18.57 8.00
CA PHE A 2 18.33 17.52 6.97
C PHE A 2 17.32 16.43 7.39
N GLY A 3 16.22 16.79 8.07
CA GLY A 3 15.21 15.83 8.56
C GLY A 3 14.37 15.12 7.47
N LEU A 4 14.54 15.50 6.20
CA LEU A 4 13.89 14.88 5.04
C LEU A 4 14.48 13.50 4.69
N PHE A 5 15.78 13.30 4.91
CA PHE A 5 16.44 12.02 4.60
C PHE A 5 16.18 10.95 5.66
N GLU A 6 15.93 11.35 6.91
CA GLU A 6 15.75 10.42 8.04
C GLU A 6 14.35 9.81 8.12
N THR A 7 13.31 10.50 7.63
CA THR A 7 11.91 10.07 7.87
C THR A 7 11.19 9.62 6.60
N GLY A 8 11.43 10.27 5.46
CA GLY A 8 10.73 9.96 4.20
C GLY A 8 11.40 8.87 3.36
N PHE A 9 12.73 8.81 3.36
CA PHE A 9 13.49 7.84 2.56
C PHE A 9 13.71 6.51 3.28
N GLN A 10 13.61 6.45 4.61
CA GLN A 10 13.83 5.22 5.36
C GLN A 10 12.78 4.13 5.06
N PHE A 11 11.56 4.54 4.69
CA PHE A 11 10.48 3.65 4.22
C PHE A 11 10.46 3.47 2.69
N PHE A 12 11.38 4.15 1.98
CA PHE A 12 11.45 4.13 0.53
C PHE A 12 12.28 2.94 0.07
N TYR A 13 11.64 1.76 0.02
CA TYR A 13 12.26 0.56 -0.52
C TYR A 13 12.54 0.73 -2.02
N TRP A 14 13.66 0.19 -2.52
CA TRP A 14 14.03 0.26 -3.94
C TRP A 14 12.93 -0.29 -4.87
N GLY A 15 12.16 -1.28 -4.38
CA GLY A 15 11.00 -1.81 -5.08
C GLY A 15 9.88 -0.78 -5.32
N ASN A 16 9.65 0.15 -4.40
CA ASN A 16 8.62 1.19 -4.55
C ASN A 16 9.03 2.17 -5.66
N LEU A 17 10.32 2.52 -5.73
CA LEU A 17 10.85 3.36 -6.82
C LEU A 17 10.67 2.70 -8.19
N LEU A 18 10.94 1.39 -8.28
CA LEU A 18 10.73 0.61 -9.49
C LEU A 18 9.26 0.59 -9.90
N MET A 19 8.35 0.37 -8.95
CA MET A 19 6.90 0.38 -9.20
C MET A 19 6.38 1.75 -9.63
N LEU A 20 6.91 2.84 -9.05
CA LEU A 20 6.59 4.21 -9.49
C LEU A 20 7.03 4.44 -10.95
N LEU A 21 8.22 3.97 -11.32
CA LEU A 21 8.70 4.02 -12.70
C LEU A 21 7.81 3.19 -13.65
N ILE A 22 7.37 2.00 -13.24
CA ILE A 22 6.46 1.16 -14.02
C ILE A 22 5.10 1.83 -14.18
N GLY A 23 4.52 2.37 -13.10
CA GLY A 23 3.25 3.10 -13.15
C GLY A 23 3.32 4.31 -14.09
N GLY A 24 4.41 5.08 -14.01
CA GLY A 24 4.68 6.18 -14.94
C GLY A 24 4.86 5.71 -16.40
N ALA A 25 5.56 4.60 -16.63
CA ALA A 25 5.73 4.02 -17.96
C ALA A 25 4.41 3.54 -18.58
N LEU A 26 3.50 2.96 -17.77
CA LEU A 26 2.16 2.56 -18.21
C LEU A 26 1.29 3.76 -18.57
N ILE A 27 1.33 4.83 -17.77
CA ILE A 27 0.64 6.09 -18.10
C ILE A 27 1.21 6.68 -19.40
N TYR A 28 2.55 6.68 -19.53
CA TYR A 28 3.22 7.16 -20.74
C TYR A 28 2.80 6.35 -21.98
N LEU A 29 2.74 5.03 -21.90
CA LEU A 29 2.25 4.16 -22.98
C LEU A 29 0.78 4.44 -23.33
N GLY A 30 -0.07 4.63 -22.32
CA GLY A 30 -1.49 4.96 -22.51
C GLY A 30 -1.71 6.30 -23.22
N ILE A 31 -0.98 7.34 -22.81
CA ILE A 31 -1.15 8.70 -23.34
C ILE A 31 -0.38 8.89 -24.66
N ALA A 32 0.93 8.64 -24.65
CA ALA A 32 1.80 8.94 -25.78
C ALA A 32 1.64 7.95 -26.93
N LYS A 33 1.42 6.66 -26.61
CA LYS A 33 1.29 5.59 -27.61
C LYS A 33 -0.16 5.24 -27.94
N LYS A 34 -1.14 5.92 -27.31
CA LYS A 34 -2.59 5.69 -27.45
C LYS A 34 -3.01 4.21 -27.32
N MET A 35 -2.22 3.42 -26.59
CA MET A 35 -2.55 2.03 -26.30
C MET A 35 -3.56 2.02 -25.16
N GLU A 36 -4.81 1.66 -25.45
CA GLU A 36 -5.91 1.52 -24.49
C GLU A 36 -5.88 2.55 -23.33
N PRO A 37 -5.92 3.86 -23.65
CA PRO A 37 -5.74 4.92 -22.66
C PRO A 37 -6.77 4.85 -21.53
N LEU A 38 -7.98 4.37 -21.83
CA LEU A 38 -9.06 4.19 -20.86
C LEU A 38 -8.73 3.16 -19.76
N LEU A 39 -7.82 2.22 -20.03
CA LEU A 39 -7.43 1.17 -19.10
C LEU A 39 -6.04 1.42 -18.51
N LEU A 40 -5.04 1.70 -19.34
CA LEU A 40 -3.64 1.84 -18.89
C LEU A 40 -3.43 3.06 -17.97
N VAL A 41 -4.13 4.17 -18.23
CA VAL A 41 -4.01 5.38 -17.40
C VAL A 41 -4.53 5.14 -15.98
N PRO A 42 -5.76 4.63 -15.75
CA PRO A 42 -6.22 4.34 -14.40
C PRO A 42 -5.42 3.23 -13.69
N ILE A 43 -4.94 2.21 -14.42
CA ILE A 43 -4.07 1.17 -13.83
C ILE A 43 -2.74 1.78 -13.37
N GLY A 44 -2.07 2.55 -14.22
CA GLY A 44 -0.81 3.21 -13.86
C GLY A 44 -1.00 4.20 -12.72
N PHE A 45 -2.13 4.91 -12.68
CA PHE A 45 -2.47 5.81 -11.57
C PHE A 45 -2.66 5.05 -10.25
N GLY A 46 -3.32 3.89 -10.27
CA GLY A 46 -3.46 3.03 -9.09
C GLY A 46 -2.11 2.52 -8.57
N ILE A 47 -1.20 2.13 -9.47
CA ILE A 47 0.16 1.72 -9.09
C ILE A 47 0.91 2.87 -8.43
N LEU A 48 0.79 4.09 -8.96
CA LEU A 48 1.41 5.27 -8.35
C LEU A 48 0.86 5.51 -6.93
N LEU A 49 -0.45 5.50 -6.75
CA LEU A 49 -1.08 5.76 -5.45
C LEU A 49 -0.64 4.77 -4.37
N VAL A 50 -0.63 3.47 -4.68
CA VAL A 50 -0.28 2.40 -3.72
C VAL A 50 1.21 2.40 -3.34
N ASN A 51 2.09 2.80 -4.26
CA ASN A 51 3.54 2.74 -4.05
C ASN A 51 4.16 4.05 -3.52
N LEU A 52 3.33 5.04 -3.16
CA LEU A 52 3.81 6.25 -2.50
C LEU A 52 4.25 5.95 -1.06
N PRO A 53 5.43 6.44 -0.62
CA PRO A 53 5.87 6.31 0.76
C PRO A 53 4.87 7.01 1.68
N LEU A 54 4.53 6.37 2.80
CA LEU A 54 3.52 6.85 3.77
C LEU A 54 2.08 6.90 3.23
N GLY A 55 1.78 6.26 2.09
CA GLY A 55 0.45 6.30 1.49
C GLY A 55 -0.65 5.60 2.30
N GLY A 56 -0.33 4.57 3.09
CA GLY A 56 -1.27 3.86 3.96
C GLY A 56 -2.46 3.17 3.25
N LEU A 57 -2.55 3.24 1.91
CA LEU A 57 -3.70 2.79 1.13
C LEU A 57 -3.89 1.27 1.13
N MET A 58 -2.83 0.51 1.41
CA MET A 58 -2.85 -0.95 1.58
C MET A 58 -2.41 -1.38 2.97
N ASP A 59 -2.44 -0.47 3.96
CA ASP A 59 -2.10 -0.83 5.32
C ASP A 59 -3.27 -1.58 5.96
N TYR A 60 -3.00 -2.79 6.46
CA TYR A 60 -4.02 -3.64 7.09
C TYR A 60 -3.95 -3.42 8.61
N GLU A 61 -4.80 -2.53 9.12
CA GLU A 61 -4.99 -2.34 10.56
C GLU A 61 -5.86 -3.47 11.14
N LEU A 62 -5.22 -4.41 11.82
CA LEU A 62 -5.91 -5.41 12.64
C LEU A 62 -6.37 -4.77 13.95
N GLN A 63 -7.62 -4.30 13.99
CA GLN A 63 -8.22 -3.76 15.21
C GLN A 63 -8.65 -4.88 16.16
N ILE A 64 -7.82 -5.18 17.16
CA ILE A 64 -8.22 -6.03 18.28
C ILE A 64 -9.10 -5.20 19.23
N LYS A 65 -10.43 -5.33 19.10
CA LYS A 65 -11.39 -4.71 20.00
C LYS A 65 -11.81 -5.69 21.09
N ASN A 66 -11.67 -5.29 22.35
CA ASN A 66 -12.23 -6.02 23.49
C ASN A 66 -13.73 -5.69 23.61
N THR A 67 -14.58 -6.56 23.08
CA THR A 67 -16.05 -6.45 23.12
C THR A 67 -16.64 -6.58 24.54
N SER A 68 -15.84 -6.97 25.53
CA SER A 68 -16.33 -7.23 26.89
C SER A 68 -16.31 -5.99 27.80
N GLY A 69 -15.72 -4.86 27.37
CA GLY A 69 -15.69 -3.61 28.15
C GLY A 69 -14.92 -3.70 29.49
N VAL A 70 -14.26 -4.83 29.76
CA VAL A 70 -13.43 -5.06 30.94
C VAL A 70 -11.97 -5.04 30.49
N PRO A 71 -11.08 -4.28 31.17
CA PRO A 71 -9.66 -4.32 30.89
C PRO A 71 -9.12 -5.73 31.17
N GLY A 72 -8.65 -6.41 30.13
CA GLY A 72 -8.12 -7.77 30.19
C GLY A 72 -6.81 -7.88 29.42
N LYS A 73 -5.90 -8.75 29.89
CA LYS A 73 -4.64 -9.05 29.22
C LYS A 73 -4.86 -10.17 28.22
N VAL A 74 -4.54 -9.93 26.95
CA VAL A 74 -4.59 -10.98 25.90
C VAL A 74 -3.42 -11.95 26.14
N ILE A 75 -3.72 -13.22 26.41
CA ILE A 75 -2.72 -14.24 26.77
C ILE A 75 -2.39 -15.16 25.57
N SER A 76 -3.37 -15.40 24.69
CA SER A 76 -3.17 -16.07 23.40
C SER A 76 -4.24 -15.63 22.40
N ILE A 77 -3.86 -15.55 21.13
CA ILE A 77 -4.77 -15.32 20.01
C ILE A 77 -4.66 -16.57 19.14
N GLU A 78 -5.67 -17.43 19.22
CA GLU A 78 -5.75 -18.65 18.43
C GLU A 78 -6.68 -18.37 17.24
N VAL A 79 -6.12 -18.41 16.03
CA VAL A 79 -6.89 -18.21 14.80
C VAL A 79 -7.33 -19.58 14.33
N ASP A 80 -8.62 -19.88 14.48
CA ASP A 80 -9.20 -21.12 13.96
C ASP A 80 -9.46 -21.00 12.46
N GLU A 81 -8.61 -21.66 11.68
CA GLU A 81 -8.63 -21.67 10.20
C GLU A 81 -9.86 -22.42 9.63
N ALA A 82 -10.57 -23.20 10.45
CA ALA A 82 -11.63 -24.12 10.01
C ALA A 82 -12.92 -23.44 9.53
N SER A 83 -13.08 -22.13 9.75
CA SER A 83 -14.30 -21.37 9.39
C SER A 83 -14.23 -20.65 8.03
N ARG A 84 -13.20 -20.94 7.22
CA ARG A 84 -13.00 -20.37 5.87
C ARG A 84 -13.56 -21.22 4.71
N LEU A 85 -14.37 -22.25 5.00
CA LEU A 85 -15.06 -23.08 3.99
C LEU A 85 -16.58 -22.90 4.06
#